data_AF-A0A7V2EV69-F1
#
_entry.id   AF-A0A7V2EV69-F1
#
_cell.length_a   1.000
_cell.length_b   1.000
_cell.length_c   1.000
_cell.angle_alpha   90.00
_cell.angle_beta   90.00
_cell.angle_gamma   90.00
#
_symmetry.space_group_name_H-M   'P 1'
#
loop_
_entity.id
_entity.type
_entity.pdbx_description
1 polymer ?
#
loop_
_entity_poly.entity_id
_entity_poly.type
_entity_poly.pdbx_seq_one_letter_code
_entity_poly.pdbx_strand_id
1 'polypeptide(L)'
;MSTAAGAVVAEFAARIVLDPVDYLKPRLVQDEILHHHIEPGSGGHDEWGFRNPAVPESVDIVAIGDSQTYGVGTTSGDAWPAALSRRIDRSVYSLALGGYGPVQYLYLLEHRALALDPSLVIVGFYYGNDIRDAYNAAAYLDSWESLRDSAFVAVRDSLRRAHNEHRGDEPEAAVAHHRGTMTERVV
;
A
#
# COMPACT_ATOMS: atom_id res chain seq x y z
N MET A 1 -0.18 5.86 -44.80
CA MET A 1 0.18 4.88 -43.76
C MET A 1 -1.12 4.27 -43.25
N SER A 2 -1.23 2.94 -43.18
CA SER A 2 -2.45 2.30 -42.66
C SER A 2 -2.59 2.58 -41.16
N THR A 3 -3.81 2.61 -40.66
CA THR A 3 -4.14 2.79 -39.24
C THR A 3 -3.40 1.80 -38.33
N ALA A 4 -3.15 0.58 -38.80
CA ALA A 4 -2.39 -0.45 -38.09
C ALA A 4 -0.92 -0.07 -37.87
N ALA A 5 -0.25 0.47 -38.89
CA ALA A 5 1.14 0.93 -38.73
C ALA A 5 1.23 2.12 -37.76
N GLY A 6 0.25 3.03 -37.80
CA GLY A 6 0.15 4.14 -36.85
C GLY A 6 -0.02 3.66 -35.41
N ALA A 7 -0.87 2.65 -35.17
CA ALA A 7 -1.09 2.09 -33.84
C ALA A 7 0.18 1.44 -33.25
N VAL A 8 0.95 0.72 -34.06
CA VAL A 8 2.23 0.11 -33.62
C VAL A 8 3.26 1.18 -33.25
N VAL A 9 3.41 2.22 -34.08
CA VAL A 9 4.34 3.32 -33.75
C VAL A 9 3.92 4.05 -32.48
N ALA A 10 2.61 4.30 -32.30
CA ALA A 10 2.10 4.95 -31.10
C ALA A 10 2.33 4.10 -29.84
N GLU A 11 2.12 2.78 -29.92
CA GLU A 11 2.38 1.84 -28.83
C GLU A 11 3.86 1.79 -28.46
N PHE A 12 4.75 1.72 -29.45
CA PHE A 12 6.19 1.75 -29.23
C PHE A 12 6.65 3.07 -28.59
N ALA A 13 6.14 4.21 -29.08
CA ALA A 13 6.44 5.51 -28.49
C ALA A 13 5.93 5.61 -27.05
N ALA A 14 4.74 5.08 -26.76
CA ALA A 14 4.19 5.05 -25.41
C ALA A 14 5.10 4.28 -24.44
N ARG A 15 5.65 3.13 -24.86
CA ARG A 15 6.58 2.34 -24.04
C ARG A 15 7.94 3.01 -23.79
N ILE A 16 8.33 3.97 -24.63
CA ILE A 16 9.57 4.74 -24.45
C ILE A 16 9.35 5.93 -23.52
N VAL A 17 8.18 6.56 -23.61
CA VAL A 17 7.90 7.84 -22.94
C VAL A 17 7.23 7.65 -21.58
N LEU A 18 6.40 6.62 -21.41
CA LEU A 18 5.62 6.39 -20.20
C LEU A 18 6.23 5.27 -19.38
N ASP A 19 6.34 5.47 -18.07
CA ASP A 19 6.70 4.43 -17.13
C ASP A 19 5.51 3.47 -16.95
N PRO A 20 5.65 2.16 -17.22
CA PRO A 20 4.58 1.17 -17.03
C PRO A 20 3.89 1.25 -15.67
N VAL A 21 4.63 1.63 -14.61
CA VAL A 21 4.09 1.72 -13.25
C VAL A 21 3.08 2.87 -13.05
N ASP A 22 3.04 3.82 -13.99
CA ASP A 22 2.13 4.97 -13.93
C ASP A 22 0.78 4.72 -14.62
N TYR A 23 0.66 3.67 -15.45
CA TYR A 23 -0.55 3.45 -16.25
C TYR A 23 -1.02 2.00 -16.32
N LEU A 24 -0.20 1.02 -15.94
CA LEU A 24 -0.64 -0.37 -15.81
C LEU A 24 -1.24 -0.63 -14.44
N LYS A 25 -2.29 -1.45 -14.39
CA LYS A 25 -2.84 -1.94 -13.13
C LYS A 25 -2.00 -3.12 -12.64
N PRO A 26 -1.40 -3.04 -11.43
CA PRO A 26 -0.71 -4.19 -10.85
C PRO A 26 -1.71 -5.26 -10.42
N ARG A 27 -1.21 -6.47 -10.21
CA ARG A 27 -2.00 -7.57 -9.66
C ARG A 27 -1.84 -7.59 -8.15
N LEU A 28 -2.94 -7.39 -7.44
CA LEU A 28 -2.96 -7.47 -5.99
C LEU A 28 -3.14 -8.91 -5.51
N VAL A 29 -2.38 -9.30 -4.50
CA VAL A 29 -2.36 -10.64 -3.90
C VAL A 29 -2.68 -10.50 -2.41
N GLN A 30 -3.50 -11.41 -1.88
CA GLN A 30 -3.81 -11.46 -0.46
C GLN A 30 -2.59 -11.93 0.33
N ASP A 31 -2.32 -11.30 1.48
CA ASP A 31 -1.19 -11.60 2.35
C ASP A 31 -1.65 -11.76 3.80
N GLU A 32 -1.20 -12.80 4.50
CA GLU A 32 -1.62 -13.06 5.88
C GLU A 32 -1.02 -12.05 6.87
N ILE A 33 0.14 -11.48 6.56
CA ILE A 33 0.88 -10.58 7.45
C ILE A 33 0.60 -9.13 7.06
N LEU A 34 0.71 -8.82 5.78
CA LEU A 34 0.55 -7.46 5.25
C LEU A 34 -0.89 -7.12 4.85
N HIS A 35 -1.84 -8.05 5.04
CA HIS A 35 -3.20 -8.05 4.46
C HIS A 35 -3.21 -8.23 2.93
N HIS A 36 -2.33 -7.54 2.22
CA HIS A 36 -2.18 -7.61 0.77
C HIS A 36 -0.78 -7.18 0.36
N HIS A 37 -0.33 -7.59 -0.82
CA HIS A 37 0.85 -7.07 -1.49
C HIS A 37 0.63 -7.04 -3.00
N ILE A 38 1.48 -6.32 -3.74
CA ILE A 38 1.50 -6.36 -5.21
C ILE A 38 2.37 -7.52 -5.68
N GLU A 39 1.87 -8.33 -6.61
CA GLU A 39 2.68 -9.40 -7.22
C GLU A 39 3.98 -8.81 -7.80
N PRO A 40 5.15 -9.40 -7.48
CA PRO A 40 6.43 -9.01 -8.03
C PRO A 40 6.41 -8.82 -9.55
N GLY A 41 6.94 -7.70 -10.03
CA GLY A 41 6.98 -7.39 -11.47
C GLY A 41 5.65 -6.97 -12.09
N SER A 42 4.52 -7.08 -11.38
CA SER A 42 3.23 -6.78 -11.97
C SER A 42 3.01 -5.27 -12.14
N GLY A 43 2.49 -4.89 -13.30
CA GLY A 43 2.18 -3.48 -13.59
C GLY A 43 3.37 -2.54 -13.43
N GLY A 44 4.61 -2.99 -13.67
CA GLY A 44 5.82 -2.14 -13.57
C GLY A 44 6.41 -2.00 -12.17
N HIS A 45 5.91 -2.74 -11.17
CA HIS A 45 6.50 -2.77 -9.83
C HIS A 45 7.76 -3.63 -9.80
N ASP A 46 8.64 -3.39 -8.83
CA ASP A 46 9.89 -4.14 -8.67
C ASP A 46 9.66 -5.59 -8.21
N GLU A 47 10.76 -6.32 -8.01
CA GLU A 47 10.78 -7.72 -7.57
C GLU A 47 10.18 -7.93 -6.16
N TRP A 48 10.00 -6.86 -5.39
CA TRP A 48 9.34 -6.88 -4.08
C TRP A 48 7.91 -6.34 -4.13
N GLY A 49 7.42 -5.94 -5.31
CA GLY A 49 6.08 -5.40 -5.49
C GLY A 49 5.95 -3.92 -5.10
N PHE A 50 7.04 -3.18 -4.99
CA PHE A 50 7.02 -1.75 -4.69
C PHE A 50 7.24 -0.90 -5.94
N ARG A 51 6.80 0.36 -5.87
CA ARG A 51 6.86 1.33 -6.97
C ARG A 51 8.27 1.93 -7.10
N ASN A 52 9.25 1.08 -7.36
CA ASN A 52 10.65 1.44 -7.64
C ASN A 52 11.11 0.77 -8.94
N PRO A 53 12.21 1.25 -9.56
CA PRO A 53 12.74 0.62 -10.78
C PRO A 53 13.30 -0.79 -10.56
N ALA A 54 13.89 -1.05 -9.41
CA ALA A 54 14.47 -2.33 -9.00
C ALA A 54 14.72 -2.36 -7.49
N VAL A 55 14.94 -3.56 -6.96
CA VAL A 55 15.41 -3.76 -5.58
C VAL A 55 16.95 -3.65 -5.58
N PRO A 56 17.54 -2.69 -4.86
CA PRO A 56 19.00 -2.57 -4.79
C PRO A 56 19.60 -3.54 -3.77
N GLU A 57 20.91 -3.79 -3.84
CA GLU A 57 21.65 -4.52 -2.79
C GLU A 57 21.79 -3.69 -1.50
N SER A 58 21.92 -2.36 -1.65
CA SER A 58 21.96 -1.40 -0.55
C SER A 58 21.39 -0.05 -0.99
N VAL A 59 20.96 0.78 -0.03
CA VAL A 59 20.39 2.11 -0.30
C VAL A 59 20.77 3.09 0.80
N ASP A 60 20.92 4.38 0.48
CA ASP A 60 21.23 5.39 1.50
C ASP A 60 20.05 5.60 2.47
N ILE A 61 18.83 5.60 1.92
CA ILE A 61 17.58 5.93 2.62
C ILE A 61 16.47 4.96 2.23
N VAL A 62 15.70 4.49 3.21
CA VAL A 62 14.41 3.82 2.97
C VAL A 62 13.27 4.72 3.40
N ALA A 63 12.26 4.87 2.55
CA ALA A 63 10.99 5.52 2.86
C ALA A 63 9.90 4.46 3.08
N ILE A 64 9.25 4.44 4.24
CA ILE A 64 8.15 3.51 4.56
C ILE A 64 6.86 4.32 4.71
N GLY A 65 5.74 3.84 4.16
CA GLY A 65 4.45 4.52 4.37
C GLY A 65 3.27 3.90 3.63
N ASP A 66 2.19 4.68 3.50
CA ASP A 66 0.96 4.30 2.83
C ASP A 66 0.84 4.85 1.40
N SER A 67 -0.40 5.09 0.95
CA SER A 67 -0.72 5.69 -0.35
C SER A 67 -0.07 7.06 -0.58
N GLN A 68 0.19 7.84 0.47
CA GLN A 68 0.87 9.14 0.36
C GLN A 68 2.35 8.95 -0.01
N THR A 69 2.99 7.93 0.57
CA THR A 69 4.39 7.62 0.27
C THR A 69 4.54 6.84 -1.03
N TYR A 70 3.56 6.00 -1.37
CA TYR A 70 3.43 5.37 -2.68
C TYR A 70 3.24 6.39 -3.82
N GLY A 71 2.70 7.58 -3.52
CA GLY A 71 2.50 8.65 -4.50
C GLY A 71 1.21 8.52 -5.29
N VAL A 72 0.08 8.19 -4.61
CA VAL A 72 -1.24 8.21 -5.26
C VAL A 72 -1.54 9.63 -5.75
N GLY A 73 -1.89 9.75 -7.03
CA GLY A 73 -2.12 11.04 -7.67
C GLY A 73 -0.87 11.71 -8.25
N THR A 74 0.29 11.03 -8.19
CA THR A 74 1.54 11.47 -8.85
C THR A 74 2.08 10.37 -9.77
N THR A 75 2.96 10.74 -10.70
CA THR A 75 3.84 9.77 -11.37
C THR A 75 4.82 9.16 -10.36
N SER A 76 5.42 8.01 -10.69
CA SER A 76 6.43 7.34 -9.87
C SER A 76 7.61 8.28 -9.62
N GLY A 77 8.01 9.02 -10.65
CA GLY A 77 9.06 10.02 -10.59
C GLY A 77 8.71 11.20 -9.67
N ASP A 78 7.45 11.63 -9.58
CA ASP A 78 7.05 12.78 -8.76
C ASP A 78 6.61 12.41 -7.34
N ALA A 79 6.50 11.12 -7.02
CA ALA A 79 6.32 10.65 -5.66
C ALA A 79 7.45 11.18 -4.76
N TRP A 80 7.14 11.53 -3.51
CA TRP A 80 8.10 12.24 -2.66
C TRP A 80 9.41 11.48 -2.41
N PRO A 81 9.47 10.12 -2.32
CA PRO A 81 10.73 9.41 -2.17
C PRO A 81 11.64 9.58 -3.39
N ALA A 82 11.08 9.44 -4.60
CA ALA A 82 11.80 9.65 -5.86
C ALA A 82 12.24 11.11 -6.03
N ALA A 83 11.36 12.05 -5.70
CA ALA A 83 11.67 13.47 -5.75
C ALA A 83 12.72 13.89 -4.69
N LEU A 84 12.73 13.23 -3.53
CA LEU A 84 13.77 13.41 -2.51
C LEU A 84 15.11 12.91 -3.05
N SER A 85 15.17 11.68 -3.56
CA SER A 85 16.39 11.08 -4.12
C SER A 85 17.08 12.01 -5.11
N ARG A 86 16.34 12.57 -6.06
CA ARG A 86 16.88 13.52 -7.05
C ARG A 86 17.38 14.84 -6.44
N ARG A 87 16.75 15.33 -5.36
CA ARG A 87 17.09 16.61 -4.75
C ARG A 87 18.35 16.57 -3.90
N ILE A 88 18.65 15.42 -3.28
CA ILE A 88 19.77 15.27 -2.35
C ILE A 88 20.91 14.41 -2.89
N ASP A 89 20.78 13.90 -4.13
CA ASP A 89 21.77 13.02 -4.77
C ASP A 89 22.15 11.82 -3.88
N ARG A 90 21.09 11.15 -3.38
CA ARG A 90 21.17 9.92 -2.59
C ARG A 90 20.11 8.95 -3.07
N SER A 91 20.41 7.67 -2.98
CA SER A 91 19.47 6.61 -3.30
C SER A 91 18.36 6.56 -2.24
N VAL A 92 17.10 6.51 -2.68
CA VAL A 92 15.93 6.38 -1.80
C VAL A 92 15.08 5.23 -2.33
N TYR A 93 14.80 4.25 -1.49
CA TYR A 93 13.95 3.11 -1.83
C TYR A 93 12.62 3.20 -1.07
N SER A 94 11.50 3.11 -1.78
CA SER A 94 10.16 3.23 -1.20
C SER A 94 9.58 1.85 -0.88
N LEU A 95 9.28 1.62 0.39
CA LEU A 95 8.52 0.49 0.92
C LEU A 95 7.12 0.97 1.33
N ALA A 96 6.33 1.40 0.34
CA ALA A 96 5.01 1.96 0.59
C ALA A 96 3.93 1.30 -0.27
N LEU A 97 2.75 1.11 0.31
CA LEU A 97 1.57 0.63 -0.40
C LEU A 97 0.30 1.18 0.26
N GLY A 98 -0.72 1.50 -0.54
CA GLY A 98 -1.99 2.00 -0.04
C GLY A 98 -2.63 1.06 0.99
N GLY A 99 -3.16 1.62 2.08
CA GLY A 99 -3.80 0.82 3.14
C GLY A 99 -2.84 0.14 4.12
N TYR A 100 -1.51 0.33 3.96
CA TYR A 100 -0.56 -0.02 5.01
C TYR A 100 -0.59 1.02 6.13
N GLY A 101 -0.47 0.57 7.37
CA GLY A 101 -0.30 1.41 8.54
C GLY A 101 0.90 0.99 9.39
N PRO A 102 1.06 1.59 10.58
CA PRO A 102 2.20 1.36 11.49
C PRO A 102 2.56 -0.10 11.77
N VAL A 103 1.57 -1.01 11.82
CA VAL A 103 1.82 -2.44 12.03
C VAL A 103 2.57 -3.04 10.84
N GLN A 104 2.14 -2.77 9.61
CA GLN A 104 2.84 -3.18 8.41
C GLN A 104 4.19 -2.44 8.25
N TYR A 105 4.27 -1.17 8.65
CA TYR A 105 5.53 -0.42 8.58
C TYR A 105 6.62 -1.05 9.43
N LEU A 106 6.27 -1.50 10.65
CA LEU A 106 7.19 -2.21 11.52
C LEU A 106 7.66 -3.53 10.89
N TYR A 107 6.74 -4.30 10.30
CA TYR A 107 7.10 -5.52 9.60
C TYR A 107 8.07 -5.26 8.44
N LEU A 108 7.79 -4.26 7.61
CA LEU A 108 8.65 -3.87 6.48
C LEU A 108 10.00 -3.34 6.94
N LEU A 109 10.05 -2.59 8.05
CA LEU A 109 11.29 -2.14 8.66
C LEU A 109 12.18 -3.35 8.99
N GLU A 110 11.65 -4.29 9.76
CA GLU A 110 12.39 -5.45 10.28
C GLU A 110 12.79 -6.46 9.19
N HIS A 111 11.92 -6.68 8.19
CA HIS A 111 12.08 -7.79 7.24
C HIS A 111 12.51 -7.37 5.83
N ARG A 112 12.58 -6.07 5.54
CA ARG A 112 12.98 -5.54 4.22
C ARG A 112 13.92 -4.35 4.35
N ALA A 113 13.53 -3.30 5.05
CA ALA A 113 14.29 -2.04 5.08
C ALA A 113 15.71 -2.24 5.62
N LEU A 114 15.85 -2.91 6.77
CA LEU A 114 17.15 -3.13 7.39
C LEU A 114 18.06 -4.06 6.58
N ALA A 115 17.51 -4.89 5.69
CA ALA A 115 18.29 -5.74 4.80
C ALA A 115 19.00 -4.95 3.69
N LEU A 116 18.58 -3.70 3.43
CA LEU A 116 19.18 -2.80 2.44
C LEU A 116 20.30 -1.91 3.03
N ASP A 117 20.72 -2.15 4.27
CA ASP A 117 21.75 -1.38 5.00
C ASP A 117 21.59 0.16 4.93
N PRO A 118 20.39 0.73 5.20
CA PRO A 118 20.18 2.16 5.10
C PRO A 118 20.80 2.95 6.24
N SER A 119 21.36 4.11 5.90
CA SER A 119 21.82 5.09 6.89
C SER A 119 20.67 5.86 7.57
N LEU A 120 19.50 5.89 6.93
CA LEU A 120 18.30 6.58 7.41
C LEU A 120 17.03 5.85 6.95
N VAL A 121 16.07 5.71 7.86
CA VAL A 121 14.69 5.32 7.52
C VAL A 121 13.75 6.47 7.81
N ILE A 122 12.95 6.85 6.82
CA ILE A 122 11.90 7.88 6.95
C ILE A 122 10.55 7.19 6.95
N VAL A 123 9.78 7.36 8.02
CA VAL A 123 8.39 6.87 8.08
C VAL A 123 7.45 8.01 7.72
N GLY A 124 6.78 7.89 6.58
CA GLY A 124 5.73 8.79 6.12
C GLY A 124 4.42 8.52 6.85
N PHE A 125 4.37 8.87 8.14
CA PHE A 125 3.17 8.69 8.96
C PHE A 125 2.05 9.65 8.52
N TYR A 126 0.90 9.11 8.14
CA TYR A 126 -0.25 9.88 7.70
C TYR A 126 -1.42 9.77 8.69
N TYR A 127 -1.67 10.88 9.40
CA TYR A 127 -2.72 10.97 10.42
C TYR A 127 -4.12 10.60 9.91
N GLY A 128 -4.40 10.75 8.61
CA GLY A 128 -5.72 10.53 8.04
C GLY A 128 -6.21 9.07 8.10
N ASN A 129 -5.31 8.09 8.04
CA ASN A 129 -5.67 6.67 8.14
C ASN A 129 -4.75 5.80 8.98
N ASP A 130 -3.50 6.18 9.26
CA ASP A 130 -2.54 5.28 9.90
C ASP A 130 -3.03 4.74 11.25
N ILE A 131 -3.68 5.59 12.07
CA ILE A 131 -4.22 5.15 13.37
C ILE A 131 -5.31 4.11 13.18
N ARG A 132 -6.20 4.32 12.20
CA ARG A 132 -7.28 3.39 11.88
C ARG A 132 -6.71 2.10 11.29
N ASP A 133 -5.71 2.20 10.42
CA ASP A 133 -5.15 1.05 9.72
C ASP A 133 -4.30 0.20 10.68
N ALA A 134 -3.60 0.82 11.64
CA ALA A 134 -2.97 0.13 12.76
C ALA A 134 -3.99 -0.65 13.60
N TYR A 135 -5.11 -0.01 13.95
CA TYR A 135 -6.22 -0.69 14.64
C TYR A 135 -6.75 -1.86 13.82
N ASN A 136 -6.98 -1.67 12.51
CA ASN A 136 -7.52 -2.71 11.65
C ASN A 136 -6.56 -3.91 11.55
N ALA A 137 -5.27 -3.67 11.35
CA ALA A 137 -4.26 -4.72 11.31
C ALA A 137 -4.25 -5.51 12.62
N ALA A 138 -4.06 -4.82 13.76
CA ALA A 138 -4.01 -5.48 15.07
C ALA A 138 -5.32 -6.20 15.42
N ALA A 139 -6.49 -5.63 15.09
CA ALA A 139 -7.78 -6.17 15.49
C ALA A 139 -8.28 -7.33 14.62
N TYR A 140 -7.88 -7.40 13.34
CA TYR A 140 -8.50 -8.31 12.36
C TYR A 140 -7.53 -9.24 11.65
N LEU A 141 -6.22 -8.99 11.66
CA LEU A 141 -5.24 -9.93 11.12
C LEU A 141 -4.74 -10.82 12.25
N ASP A 142 -4.83 -12.14 12.04
CA ASP A 142 -4.44 -13.10 13.07
C ASP A 142 -2.93 -13.16 13.28
N SER A 143 -2.15 -12.86 12.25
CA SER A 143 -0.69 -12.65 12.33
C SER A 143 -0.28 -11.61 13.37
N TRP A 144 -1.20 -10.71 13.76
CA TRP A 144 -0.97 -9.62 14.71
C TRP A 144 -1.80 -9.76 16.00
N GLU A 145 -2.29 -10.97 16.31
CA GLU A 145 -3.04 -11.23 17.54
C GLU A 145 -2.27 -10.83 18.80
N SER A 146 -0.95 -10.97 18.80
CA SER A 146 -0.08 -10.59 19.93
C SER A 146 -0.11 -9.10 20.27
N LEU A 147 -0.54 -8.24 19.35
CA LEU A 147 -0.68 -6.79 19.58
C LEU A 147 -2.01 -6.43 20.27
N ARG A 148 -2.92 -7.40 20.44
CA ARG A 148 -4.25 -7.16 21.01
C ARG A 148 -4.18 -7.17 22.54
N ASP A 149 -4.65 -6.09 23.16
CA ASP A 149 -4.92 -6.08 24.59
C ASP A 149 -6.20 -6.87 24.89
N SER A 150 -6.13 -7.84 25.80
CA SER A 150 -7.25 -8.74 26.11
C SER A 150 -8.44 -8.01 26.73
N ALA A 151 -8.20 -6.95 27.51
CA ALA A 151 -9.27 -6.11 28.05
C ALA A 151 -9.93 -5.30 26.94
N PHE A 152 -9.14 -4.77 26.00
CA PHE A 152 -9.68 -4.08 24.82
C PHE A 152 -10.53 -5.01 23.93
N VAL A 153 -10.06 -6.23 23.68
CA VAL A 153 -10.81 -7.24 22.89
C VAL A 153 -12.15 -7.58 23.54
N ALA A 154 -12.17 -7.78 24.86
CA ALA A 154 -13.40 -8.05 25.59
C ALA A 154 -14.43 -6.92 25.46
N VAL A 155 -13.98 -5.66 25.55
CA VAL A 155 -14.82 -4.47 25.35
C VAL A 155 -15.35 -4.41 23.92
N ARG A 156 -14.48 -4.53 22.91
CA ARG A 156 -14.86 -4.53 21.49
C ARG A 156 -15.95 -5.57 21.18
N ASP A 157 -15.78 -6.80 21.68
CA ASP A 157 -16.70 -7.89 21.39
C ASP A 157 -18.04 -7.69 22.12
N SER A 158 -18.04 -7.09 23.31
CA SER A 158 -19.28 -6.68 23.99
C SER A 158 -20.04 -5.60 23.23
N LEU A 159 -19.34 -4.58 22.72
CA LEU A 159 -19.96 -3.51 21.92
C LEU A 159 -20.53 -4.04 20.60
N ARG A 160 -19.84 -4.99 19.94
CA ARG A 160 -20.35 -5.64 18.74
C ARG A 160 -21.61 -6.47 18.99
N ARG A 161 -21.64 -7.23 20.09
CA ARG A 161 -22.84 -7.99 20.49
C ARG A 161 -24.03 -7.06 20.72
N ALA A 162 -23.84 -6.01 21.52
CA ALA A 162 -24.88 -5.01 21.78
C ALA A 162 -25.35 -4.30 20.50
N HIS A 163 -24.45 -3.96 19.58
CA HIS A 163 -24.81 -3.36 18.29
C HIS A 163 -25.64 -4.32 17.43
N ASN A 164 -25.26 -5.59 17.35
CA ASN A 164 -25.97 -6.59 16.55
C ASN A 164 -27.34 -6.95 17.13
N GLU A 165 -27.45 -7.01 18.46
CA GLU A 165 -28.73 -7.17 19.17
C GLU A 165 -29.68 -6.00 18.86
N HIS A 166 -29.17 -4.77 18.81
CA HIS A 166 -29.96 -3.60 18.46
C HIS A 166 -30.31 -3.51 16.96
N ARG A 167 -29.45 -4.02 16.06
CA ARG A 167 -29.73 -4.08 14.61
C ARG A 167 -30.71 -5.19 14.23
N GLY A 168 -30.87 -6.22 15.04
CA GLY A 168 -31.85 -7.28 14.82
C GLY A 168 -33.30 -6.78 14.76
N ASP A 169 -33.53 -5.54 15.19
CA ASP A 169 -34.83 -4.87 15.21
C ASP A 169 -35.09 -3.98 13.96
N GLU A 170 -34.11 -3.78 13.05
CA GLU A 170 -34.31 -2.99 11.82
C GLU A 170 -34.48 -3.85 10.56
N PRO A 171 -35.46 -3.54 9.67
CA PRO A 171 -35.74 -4.34 8.48
C PRO A 171 -34.59 -4.31 7.46
N GLU A 172 -34.24 -5.51 6.98
CA GLU A 172 -33.07 -5.90 6.17
C GLU A 172 -32.84 -5.11 4.86
N ALA A 173 -33.83 -4.36 4.38
CA ALA A 173 -33.79 -3.65 3.11
C ALA A 173 -32.86 -2.42 3.09
N ALA A 174 -32.47 -1.89 4.25
CA ALA A 174 -31.66 -0.65 4.33
C ALA A 174 -30.13 -0.87 4.20
N VAL A 175 -29.64 -2.10 4.31
CA VAL A 175 -28.20 -2.38 4.56
C VAL A 175 -27.39 -2.69 3.29
N ALA A 176 -28.04 -3.02 2.17
CA ALA A 176 -27.36 -3.47 0.96
C ALA A 176 -26.57 -2.37 0.22
N HIS A 177 -26.84 -1.08 0.45
CA HIS A 177 -26.26 -0.02 -0.37
C HIS A 177 -24.83 0.42 0.03
N HIS A 178 -24.33 0.04 1.23
CA HIS A 178 -23.08 0.61 1.76
C HIS A 178 -21.85 -0.33 1.71
N ARG A 179 -22.03 -1.60 1.35
CA ARG A 179 -20.93 -2.59 1.33
C ARG A 179 -20.20 -2.73 -0.01
N GLY A 180 -20.62 -2.00 -1.05
CA GLY A 180 -20.17 -2.24 -2.42
C GLY A 180 -19.15 -1.26 -3.03
N THR A 181 -18.70 -0.21 -2.33
CA THR A 181 -18.01 0.91 -3.00
C THR A 181 -16.59 1.23 -2.52
N MET A 182 -15.96 0.39 -1.70
CA MET A 182 -14.66 0.72 -1.08
C MET A 182 -13.45 -0.11 -1.58
N THR A 183 -13.56 -0.74 -2.75
CA THR A 183 -12.45 -1.56 -3.31
C THR A 183 -11.90 -1.03 -4.64
N GLU A 184 -12.45 0.05 -5.20
CA GLU A 184 -12.12 0.47 -6.58
C GLU A 184 -11.22 1.71 -6.73
N ARG A 185 -10.65 2.25 -5.64
CA ARG A 185 -9.78 3.45 -5.72
C ARG A 185 -8.53 3.41 -4.86
N VAL A 186 -7.94 2.23 -4.66
CA VAL A 186 -6.66 2.13 -3.94
C VAL A 186 -5.69 1.29 -4.76
N VAL A 187 -5.29 1.87 -5.89
CA VAL A 187 -3.95 1.72 -6.47
C VAL A 187 -3.59 3.06 -7.11
#